data_AF-A0A258DTF4-F1
#
_entry.id   AF-A0A258DTF4-F1
#
_cell.length_a   1.000
_cell.length_b   1.000
_cell.length_c   1.000
_cell.angle_alpha   90.00
_cell.angle_beta   90.00
_cell.angle_gamma   90.00
#
_symmetry.space_group_name_H-M   'P 1'
#
loop_
_entity.id
_entity.type
_entity.pdbx_description
1 polymer ?
#
loop_
_entity_poly.entity_id
_entity_poly.type
_entity_poly.pdbx_seq_one_letter_code
_entity_poly.pdbx_strand_id
1 'polypeptide(L)' 'MISIRKAQSTDLGDLLHMARTAFLQAFTAGNKPENVKSYLAEAFTLTQFEKELANPASTFFVAELEGEIIAYT' A
#
# COMPACT_ATOMS: atom_id res chain seq x y z
N MET A 1 -6.48 -15.55 -14.36
CA MET A 1 -6.25 -16.34 -13.11
C MET A 1 -5.57 -15.41 -12.13
N ILE A 2 -6.00 -15.39 -10.86
CA ILE A 2 -5.35 -14.58 -9.83
C ILE A 2 -4.21 -15.39 -9.22
N SER A 3 -3.02 -14.80 -9.15
CA SER A 3 -1.86 -15.34 -8.42
C SER A 3 -1.58 -14.51 -7.18
N ILE A 4 -1.10 -15.15 -6.11
CA ILE A 4 -0.66 -14.47 -4.89
C ILE A 4 0.79 -14.82 -4.66
N ARG A 5 1.63 -13.80 -4.42
CA ARG A 5 3.05 -13.97 -4.11
C ARG A 5 3.48 -13.01 -3.01
N LYS A 6 4.63 -13.28 -2.38
CA LYS A 6 5.25 -12.30 -1.49
C LYS A 6 5.66 -11.07 -2.31
N ALA A 7 5.47 -9.89 -1.72
CA ALA A 7 5.97 -8.65 -2.29
C ALA A 7 7.51 -8.64 -2.28
N GLN A 8 8.08 -7.97 -3.26
CA GLN A 8 9.50 -7.66 -3.37
C GLN A 8 9.68 -6.15 -3.25
N SER A 9 10.91 -5.71 -2.99
CA SER A 9 11.22 -4.28 -2.86
C SER A 9 10.85 -3.49 -4.13
N THR A 10 10.86 -4.13 -5.30
CA THR A 10 10.45 -3.54 -6.58
C THR A 10 8.96 -3.21 -6.65
N ASP A 11 8.11 -3.86 -5.85
CA ASP A 11 6.66 -3.63 -5.84
C ASP A 11 6.28 -2.41 -4.99
N LEU A 12 7.17 -1.93 -4.09
CA LEU A 12 6.81 -0.95 -3.05
C LEU A 12 6.26 0.37 -3.59
N GLY A 13 6.71 0.80 -4.77
CA GLY A 13 6.17 1.99 -5.43
C GLY A 13 4.68 1.83 -5.78
N ASP A 14 4.34 0.70 -6.41
CA ASP A 14 2.98 0.37 -6.82
C ASP A 14 2.09 0.13 -5.59
N LEU A 15 2.60 -0.57 -4.58
CA LEU A 15 1.90 -0.80 -3.32
C LEU A 15 1.59 0.51 -2.61
N LEU A 16 2.56 1.42 -2.53
CA LEU A 16 2.37 2.71 -1.91
C LEU A 16 1.31 3.54 -2.64
N HIS A 17 1.34 3.54 -3.97
CA HIS A 17 0.33 4.23 -4.78
C HIS A 17 -1.07 3.66 -4.53
N MET A 18 -1.21 2.33 -4.56
CA MET A 18 -2.47 1.64 -4.32
C MET A 18 -3.01 1.92 -2.92
N ALA A 19 -2.15 1.81 -1.90
CA ALA A 19 -2.49 2.07 -0.50
C ALA A 19 -3.05 3.48 -0.29
N ARG A 20 -2.38 4.50 -0.86
CA ARG A 20 -2.81 5.90 -0.76
C ARG A 20 -4.13 6.14 -1.48
N THR A 21 -4.31 5.55 -2.66
CA THR A 21 -5.55 5.65 -3.45
C THR A 21 -6.73 5.01 -2.72
N ALA A 22 -6.55 3.77 -2.24
CA ALA A 22 -7.59 3.04 -1.50
C ALA A 22 -7.96 3.76 -0.19
N PHE A 23 -6.97 4.27 0.55
CA PHE A 23 -7.21 5.04 1.77
C PHE A 23 -7.98 6.34 1.47
N LEU A 24 -7.58 7.08 0.43
CA LEU A 24 -8.29 8.30 0.04
C LEU A 24 -9.75 8.00 -0.33
N GLN A 25 -10.01 6.95 -1.10
CA GLN A 25 -11.37 6.55 -1.49
C GLN A 25 -12.21 6.15 -0.28
N ALA A 26 -11.64 5.39 0.66
CA ALA A 26 -12.36 4.90 1.84
C ALA A 26 -12.63 5.98 2.89
N PHE A 27 -11.70 6.93 3.07
CA PHE A 27 -11.73 7.85 4.22
C PHE A 27 -12.01 9.31 3.84
N THR A 28 -12.15 9.67 2.56
CA THR A 28 -12.52 11.06 2.17
C THR A 28 -13.95 11.40 2.61
N ALA A 29 -14.91 10.48 2.44
CA ALA A 29 -16.28 10.71 2.87
C ALA A 29 -16.35 10.69 4.41
N GLY A 30 -16.62 11.84 5.02
CA GLY A 30 -16.77 11.97 6.48
C GLY A 30 -15.53 12.48 7.23
N ASN A 31 -14.42 12.76 6.54
CA ASN A 31 -13.24 13.40 7.14
C ASN A 31 -12.91 14.75 6.50
N LYS A 32 -12.23 15.60 7.26
CA LYS A 32 -11.63 16.82 6.72
C LYS A 32 -10.46 16.45 5.78
N PRO A 33 -10.37 17.05 4.58
CA PRO A 33 -9.29 16.75 3.63
C PRO A 33 -7.89 16.91 4.22
N GLU A 34 -7.70 17.84 5.16
CA GLU A 34 -6.43 18.11 5.82
C GLU A 34 -5.98 16.92 6.68
N ASN A 35 -6.92 16.32 7.43
CA ASN A 35 -6.61 15.16 8.29
C ASN A 35 -6.18 13.95 7.46
N VAL A 36 -6.85 13.71 6.33
CA VAL A 36 -6.51 12.62 5.41
C VAL A 36 -5.14 12.85 4.79
N LYS A 37 -4.84 14.08 4.36
CA LYS A 37 -3.53 14.45 3.81
C LYS A 37 -2.39 14.29 4.82
N SER A 38 -2.58 14.76 6.05
CA SER A 38 -1.58 14.59 7.12
C SER A 38 -1.30 13.12 7.39
N TYR A 39 -2.35 12.30 7.51
CA TYR A 39 -2.17 10.85 7.73
C TYR A 39 -1.44 10.17 6.57
N LEU A 40 -1.79 10.51 5.33
CA LEU A 40 -1.09 9.99 4.14
C LEU A 40 0.40 10.37 4.13
N ALA A 41 0.74 11.58 4.56
CA ALA A 41 2.13 12.06 4.58
C ALA A 41 2.98 11.38 5.67
N GLU A 42 2.36 10.91 6.76
CA GLU A 42 3.06 10.27 7.86
C GLU A 42 3.11 8.74 7.71
N ALA A 43 1.97 8.11 7.45
CA ALA A 43 1.84 6.64 7.46
C ALA A 43 2.16 6.00 6.10
N PHE A 44 1.79 6.65 4.99
CA PHE A 44 1.97 6.11 3.64
C PHE A 44 3.14 6.78 2.95
N THR A 45 4.34 6.42 3.41
CA THR A 45 5.62 6.84 2.82
C THR A 45 6.42 5.64 2.34
N LEU A 46 7.28 5.84 1.34
CA LEU A 46 8.15 4.77 0.85
C LEU A 46 9.07 4.27 1.96
N THR A 47 9.65 5.17 2.75
CA THR A 47 10.52 4.83 3.88
C THR A 47 9.82 3.95 4.92
N GLN A 48 8.53 4.22 5.21
CA GLN A 48 7.77 3.39 6.13
C GLN A 48 7.53 1.99 5.55
N PHE A 49 7.16 1.89 4.27
CA PHE A 49 6.96 0.61 3.59
C PHE A 49 8.26 -0.20 3.47
N GLU A 50 9.40 0.44 3.21
CA GLU A 50 10.72 -0.20 3.21
C GLU A 50 11.06 -0.78 4.58
N LYS A 51 10.81 -0.01 5.65
CA LYS A 51 11.02 -0.43 7.04
C LYS A 51 10.12 -1.62 7.41
N GLU A 52 8.86 -1.59 6.98
CA GLU A 52 7.90 -2.66 7.22
C GLU A 52 8.25 -3.92 6.43
N LEU A 53 8.67 -3.82 5.17
CA LEU A 53 9.12 -4.97 4.38
C LEU A 53 10.40 -5.61 4.93
N ALA A 54 11.30 -4.79 5.50
CA ALA A 54 12.53 -5.26 6.13
C ALA A 54 12.30 -5.90 7.52
N ASN A 55 11.12 -5.75 8.12
CA ASN A 55 10.82 -6.32 9.43
C ASN A 55 10.54 -7.84 9.29
N PRO A 56 11.32 -8.71 9.94
CA PRO A 56 11.11 -10.17 9.86
C PRO A 56 9.76 -10.65 10.40
N ALA A 57 9.09 -9.85 11.24
CA ALA A 57 7.75 -10.12 11.75
C ALA A 57 6.63 -9.57 10.84
N SER A 58 6.98 -9.02 9.69
CA SER A 58 6.08 -8.51 8.68
C SER A 58 6.23 -9.31 7.40
N THR A 59 5.14 -9.47 6.64
CA THR A 59 5.18 -10.06 5.30
C THR A 59 4.08 -9.44 4.48
N PHE A 60 4.48 -8.86 3.36
CA PHE A 60 3.56 -8.30 2.39
C PHE A 60 3.27 -9.34 1.32
N PHE A 61 2.01 -9.47 0.95
CA PHE A 61 1.56 -10.27 -0.18
C PHE A 61 0.94 -9.37 -1.23
N VAL A 62 1.13 -9.71 -2.49
CA VAL A 62 0.46 -9.07 -3.63
C VAL A 62 -0.40 -10.08 -4.35
N ALA A 63 -1.58 -9.64 -4.78
CA ALA A 63 -2.43 -10.38 -5.71
C ALA A 63 -2.26 -9.78 -7.11
N GLU A 64 -2.04 -10.65 -8.09
CA GLU A 64 -1.84 -10.27 -9.48
C GLU A 64 -2.90 -10.90 -10.37
N LEU A 65 -3.37 -10.13 -11.35
CA LEU A 65 -4.23 -10.61 -12.43
C LEU A 65 -3.56 -10.23 -13.75
N GLU A 66 -3.20 -11.24 -14.55
CA GLU A 66 -2.56 -11.03 -15.86
C GLU A 66 -1.25 -10.22 -15.81
N GLY A 67 -0.52 -10.33 -14.69
CA GLY A 67 0.76 -9.63 -14.47
C GLY A 67 0.63 -8.23 -13.87
N GLU A 68 -0.59 -7.75 -13.63
CA GLU A 68 -0.85 -6.47 -12.96
C GLU A 68 -1.18 -6.71 -11.47
N ILE A 69 -0.56 -5.94 -10.57
CA ILE A 69 -0.88 -5.98 -9.13
C ILE A 69 -2.25 -5.31 -8.93
N ILE A 70 -3.20 -6.05 -8.39
CA ILE A 70 -4.58 -5.60 -8.14
C ILE A 70 -4.94 -5.46 -6.66
N ALA A 71 -4.14 -6.04 -5.76
CA ALA A 71 -4.31 -5.90 -4.31
C ALA A 71 -3.02 -6.22 -3.54
N TYR A 72 -2.94 -5.80 -2.28
CA TYR A 72 -1.90 -6.23 -1.34
C TYR A 72 -2.45 -6.38 0.09
N THR A 73 -1.74 -7.14 0.93
CA THR A 73 -2.01 -7.31 2.37
C THR A 73 -0.73 -7.52 3.16
#